data_AF-A0A6P7FFD8-F1
#
_entry.id   AF-A0A6P7FFD8-F1
#
_cell.length_a   1.000
_cell.length_b   1.000
_cell.length_c   1.000
_cell.angle_alpha   90.00
_cell.angle_beta   90.00
_cell.angle_gamma   90.00
#
_symmetry.space_group_name_H-M   'P 1'
#
loop_
_entity.id
_entity.type
_entity.pdbx_description
1 polymer ?
#
loop_
_entity_poly.entity_id
_entity_poly.type
_entity_poly.pdbx_seq_one_letter_code
_entity_poly.pdbx_strand_id
1 'polypeptide(L)'
;MLIPKGNDSFEAELFVMISDYAGDRIDQHVVDHPGDAVSYCGLKNKLYPDRRSMGYPFDRQPRDDVDTLQDFLTPNMSVRNVIIQFKDITLAPGESFPDSLK
;
A
#
# COMPACT_ATOMS: atom_id res chain seq x y z
N MET A 1 -12.96 -0.05 -2.53
CA MET A 1 -12.35 -1.07 -3.42
C MET A 1 -10.83 -1.08 -3.24
N LEU A 2 -10.35 -1.38 -2.03
CA LEU A 2 -8.93 -1.28 -1.68
C LEU A 2 -8.15 -2.57 -1.99
N ILE A 3 -8.75 -3.72 -1.66
CA ILE A 3 -8.17 -5.05 -1.84
C ILE A 3 -8.84 -5.68 -3.08
N PRO A 4 -8.09 -6.40 -3.94
CA PRO A 4 -8.66 -7.18 -5.04
C PRO A 4 -9.74 -8.16 -4.55
N LYS A 5 -10.66 -8.55 -5.43
CA LYS A 5 -11.76 -9.47 -5.07
C LYS A 5 -11.25 -10.82 -4.49
N GLY A 6 -10.14 -11.34 -5.03
CA GLY A 6 -9.62 -12.66 -4.65
C GLY A 6 -10.45 -13.82 -5.21
N ASN A 7 -10.19 -15.02 -4.67
CA ASN A 7 -10.89 -16.27 -4.95
C ASN A 7 -10.81 -17.16 -3.68
N ASP A 8 -10.89 -18.48 -3.78
CA ASP A 8 -10.81 -19.37 -2.61
C ASP A 8 -9.46 -19.31 -1.88
N SER A 9 -8.36 -19.04 -2.60
CA SER A 9 -7.02 -18.92 -2.03
C SER A 9 -6.12 -18.09 -2.95
N PHE A 10 -6.33 -16.78 -2.99
CA PHE A 10 -5.49 -15.88 -3.78
C PHE A 10 -4.25 -15.49 -2.96
N GLU A 11 -3.11 -16.10 -3.29
CA GLU A 11 -1.83 -15.80 -2.67
C GLU A 11 -1.31 -14.43 -3.12
N ALA A 12 -0.89 -13.61 -2.14
CA ALA A 12 -0.28 -12.31 -2.38
C ALA A 12 0.85 -12.06 -1.37
N GLU A 13 1.76 -11.16 -1.72
CA GLU A 13 2.83 -10.72 -0.84
C GLU A 13 2.54 -9.30 -0.35
N LEU A 14 2.36 -9.13 0.95
CA LEU A 14 2.26 -7.84 1.61
C LEU A 14 3.66 -7.27 1.80
N PHE A 15 3.97 -6.20 1.08
CA PHE A 15 5.21 -5.46 1.19
C PHE A 15 5.04 -4.22 2.08
N VAL A 16 5.99 -4.01 3.00
CA VAL A 16 6.08 -2.82 3.85
C VAL A 16 7.50 -2.26 3.78
N MET A 17 7.60 -0.95 3.63
CA MET A 17 8.88 -0.21 3.62
C MET A 17 8.79 0.99 4.55
N ILE A 18 9.86 1.23 5.30
CA ILE A 18 10.06 2.45 6.08
C ILE A 18 11.17 3.26 5.43
N SER A 19 10.83 4.34 4.73
CA SER A 19 11.79 5.24 4.08
C SER A 19 12.29 6.34 5.03
N ASP A 20 13.38 7.00 4.65
CA ASP A 20 13.91 8.14 5.38
C ASP A 20 13.03 9.39 5.15
N TYR A 21 12.37 9.82 6.22
CA TYR A 21 11.49 10.99 6.22
C TYR A 21 12.15 12.27 5.68
N ALA A 22 13.43 12.49 6.00
CA ALA A 22 14.13 13.68 5.52
C ALA A 22 14.26 13.71 3.98
N GLY A 23 14.28 12.53 3.36
CA GLY A 23 14.31 12.36 1.91
C GLY A 23 12.96 12.55 1.22
N ASP A 24 11.86 12.33 1.94
CA ASP A 24 10.51 12.20 1.40
C ASP A 24 9.66 13.45 1.63
N ARG A 25 9.89 14.16 2.75
CA ARG A 25 9.08 15.33 3.12
C ARG A 25 9.18 16.46 2.10
N ILE A 26 8.08 17.18 1.94
CA ILE A 26 8.03 18.48 1.26
C ILE A 26 7.71 19.56 2.29
N ASP A 27 8.59 20.54 2.40
CA ASP A 27 8.42 21.68 3.29
C ASP A 27 7.34 22.64 2.73
N GLN A 28 6.10 22.46 3.17
CA GLN A 28 4.97 23.31 2.82
C GLN A 28 3.94 23.35 3.96
N HIS A 29 3.16 24.44 4.04
CA HIS A 29 2.06 24.54 4.99
C HIS A 29 0.91 23.61 4.58
N VAL A 30 0.83 22.45 5.22
CA VAL A 30 -0.28 21.50 5.12
C VAL A 30 -1.32 21.85 6.18
N VAL A 31 -2.61 21.85 5.83
CA VAL A 31 -3.71 22.05 6.77
C VAL A 31 -3.76 20.84 7.71
N ASP A 32 -4.16 21.01 8.98
CA ASP A 32 -4.14 19.96 10.02
C ASP A 32 -4.86 18.64 9.65
N HIS A 33 -5.71 18.64 8.61
CA HIS A 33 -6.29 17.44 8.00
C HIS A 33 -6.02 17.40 6.49
N PRO A 34 -4.87 16.86 6.06
CA PRO A 34 -4.66 16.49 4.67
C PRO A 34 -5.61 15.32 4.36
N GLY A 35 -6.76 15.60 3.74
CA GLY A 35 -7.86 14.63 3.61
C GLY A 35 -7.46 13.23 3.10
N ASP A 36 -8.28 12.23 3.42
CA ASP A 36 -7.93 10.79 3.44
C ASP A 36 -7.50 10.11 2.11
N ALA A 37 -7.38 10.84 1.00
CA ALA A 37 -7.13 10.29 -0.35
C ALA A 37 -5.88 10.88 -1.04
N VAL A 38 -4.90 11.32 -0.26
CA VAL A 38 -3.68 11.99 -0.75
C VAL A 38 -2.87 11.14 -1.72
N SER A 39 -2.85 9.82 -1.56
CA SER A 39 -2.06 8.89 -2.38
C SER A 39 -2.42 8.90 -3.87
N TYR A 40 -3.66 9.22 -4.22
CA TYR A 40 -4.12 9.29 -5.63
C TYR A 40 -4.47 10.71 -6.07
N CYS A 41 -4.99 11.53 -5.16
CA CYS A 41 -5.50 12.86 -5.50
C CYS A 41 -4.53 13.99 -5.14
N GLY A 42 -3.48 13.69 -4.39
CA GLY A 42 -2.60 14.71 -3.81
C GLY A 42 -3.34 15.65 -2.87
N LEU A 43 -2.77 16.85 -2.71
CA LEU A 43 -3.34 17.91 -1.89
C LEU A 43 -3.87 19.03 -2.79
N LYS A 44 -5.11 19.46 -2.55
CA LYS A 44 -5.73 20.53 -3.34
C LYS A 44 -4.90 21.82 -3.23
N ASN A 45 -4.50 22.37 -4.38
CA ASN A 45 -3.71 23.60 -4.51
C ASN A 45 -2.37 23.58 -3.76
N LYS A 46 -1.78 22.38 -3.58
CA LYS A 46 -0.52 22.18 -2.86
C LYS A 46 0.35 21.19 -3.63
N LEU A 47 1.62 21.09 -3.24
CA LEU A 47 2.51 20.08 -3.78
C LEU A 47 2.09 18.70 -3.28
N TYR A 48 2.34 17.66 -4.08
CA TYR A 48 2.16 16.28 -3.66
C TYR A 48 3.08 16.00 -2.45
N PRO A 49 2.59 15.48 -1.31
CA PRO A 49 3.33 15.52 -0.04
C PRO A 49 4.41 14.44 0.10
N ASP A 50 4.83 13.82 -0.99
CA ASP A 50 5.99 12.95 -1.08
C ASP A 50 6.89 13.42 -2.23
N ARG A 51 8.16 13.65 -1.94
CA ARG A 51 9.17 14.07 -2.91
C ARG A 51 9.63 12.93 -3.82
N ARG A 52 9.36 11.68 -3.43
CA ARG A 52 9.65 10.50 -4.26
C ARG A 52 8.73 10.43 -5.47
N SER A 53 9.17 9.68 -6.47
CA SER A 53 8.34 9.35 -7.62
C SER A 53 7.11 8.54 -7.16
N MET A 54 5.92 8.87 -7.68
CA MET A 54 4.72 8.09 -7.39
C MET A 54 4.93 6.62 -7.80
N GLY A 55 4.70 5.69 -6.87
CA GLY A 55 4.97 4.26 -7.05
C GLY A 55 6.30 3.78 -6.48
N TYR A 56 7.10 4.66 -5.88
CA TYR A 56 8.33 4.28 -5.17
C TYR A 56 8.04 3.21 -4.09
N PRO A 57 8.84 2.14 -3.97
CA PRO A 57 10.11 1.90 -4.66
C PRO A 57 10.02 1.04 -5.93
N PHE A 58 8.80 0.78 -6.43
CA PHE A 58 8.54 -0.09 -7.59
C PHE A 58 8.29 0.69 -8.90
N ASP A 59 8.52 2.00 -8.90
CA ASP A 59 8.39 2.84 -10.09
C ASP A 59 9.46 2.56 -11.15
N ARG A 60 10.53 1.83 -10.79
CA ARG A 60 11.69 1.54 -11.64
C ARG A 60 12.02 0.05 -11.66
N GLN A 61 12.74 -0.35 -12.71
CA GLN A 61 13.34 -1.69 -12.75
C GLN A 61 14.33 -1.86 -11.59
N PRO A 62 14.40 -3.07 -11.02
CA PRO A 62 15.32 -3.35 -9.92
C PRO A 62 16.77 -3.32 -10.42
N ARG A 63 17.72 -3.43 -9.46
CA ARG A 63 19.15 -3.55 -9.76
C ARG A 63 19.42 -4.82 -10.57
N ASP A 64 20.52 -4.84 -11.31
CA ASP A 64 20.99 -6.06 -11.98
C ASP A 64 21.10 -7.19 -10.93
N ASP A 65 20.77 -8.42 -11.35
CA ASP A 65 20.76 -9.65 -10.53
C ASP A 65 19.71 -9.71 -9.39
N VAL A 66 18.63 -8.92 -9.48
CA VAL A 66 17.46 -9.02 -8.58
C VAL A 66 16.27 -9.62 -9.32
N ASP A 67 16.05 -10.92 -9.12
CA ASP A 67 14.99 -11.69 -9.79
C ASP A 67 13.76 -11.91 -8.90
N THR A 68 13.92 -11.88 -7.58
CA THR A 68 12.83 -12.08 -6.61
C THR A 68 12.61 -10.85 -5.74
N LEU A 69 11.41 -10.75 -5.15
CA LEU A 69 11.10 -9.68 -4.21
C LEU A 69 11.99 -9.76 -2.95
N GLN A 70 12.42 -10.97 -2.59
CA GLN A 70 13.29 -11.24 -1.46
C GLN A 70 14.70 -10.68 -1.70
N ASP A 71 15.20 -10.78 -2.93
CA ASP A 71 16.50 -10.21 -3.33
C ASP A 71 16.48 -8.67 -3.38
N PHE A 72 15.29 -8.08 -3.57
CA PHE A 72 15.10 -6.64 -3.56
C PHE A 72 15.20 -6.02 -2.15
N LEU A 73 14.96 -6.81 -1.10
CA LEU A 73 14.78 -6.29 0.25
C LEU A 73 16.04 -5.64 0.82
N THR A 74 15.84 -4.48 1.43
CA THR A 74 16.80 -3.83 2.31
C THR A 74 16.38 -3.98 3.77
N PRO A 75 17.23 -3.68 4.77
CA PRO A 75 16.90 -3.90 6.19
C PRO A 75 15.68 -3.13 6.71
N ASN A 76 15.22 -2.09 6.00
CA ASN A 76 14.03 -1.29 6.29
C ASN A 76 12.78 -1.76 5.54
N MET A 77 12.85 -2.91 4.87
CA MET A 77 11.74 -3.53 4.14
C MET A 77 11.38 -4.88 4.75
N SER A 78 10.11 -5.26 4.62
CA SER A 78 9.60 -6.56 5.07
C SER A 78 8.49 -7.04 4.15
N VAL A 79 8.45 -8.35 3.93
CA VAL A 79 7.44 -9.02 3.11
C VAL A 79 6.76 -10.11 3.93
N ARG A 80 5.44 -10.23 3.77
CA ARG A 80 4.63 -11.29 4.39
C ARG A 80 3.67 -11.89 3.38
N ASN A 81 3.64 -13.22 3.29
CA ASN A 81 2.65 -13.93 2.49
C ASN A 81 1.28 -13.79 3.16
N VAL A 82 0.29 -13.40 2.37
CA VAL A 82 -1.11 -13.24 2.78
C VAL A 82 -2.02 -13.95 1.79
N ILE A 83 -3.20 -14.35 2.24
CA ILE A 83 -4.21 -14.98 1.38
C ILE A 83 -5.44 -14.09 1.37
N ILE A 84 -5.87 -13.69 0.18
CA ILE A 84 -7.11 -12.95 -0.03
C ILE A 84 -8.20 -13.97 -0.38
N GLN A 85 -9.16 -14.14 0.53
CA GLN A 85 -10.28 -15.06 0.35
C GLN A 85 -11.58 -14.32 0.05
N PHE A 86 -12.21 -14.65 -1.07
CA PHE A 86 -13.55 -14.18 -1.38
C PHE A 86 -14.59 -15.06 -0.69
N LYS A 87 -15.56 -14.45 0.01
CA LYS A 87 -16.74 -15.14 0.52
C LYS A 87 -17.94 -14.69 -0.30
N ASP A 88 -18.61 -15.64 -0.96
CA ASP A 88 -19.79 -15.37 -1.78
C ASP A 88 -21.04 -15.18 -0.91
N ILE A 89 -21.02 -14.10 -0.12
CA ILE A 89 -22.09 -13.68 0.76
C ILE A 89 -22.40 -12.19 0.52
N THR A 90 -23.65 -11.81 0.73
CA THR A 90 -24.07 -10.40 0.69
C THR A 90 -24.37 -9.94 2.10
N LEU A 91 -23.73 -8.85 2.52
CA LEU A 91 -23.94 -8.20 3.82
C LEU A 91 -24.54 -6.81 3.60
N ALA A 92 -25.42 -6.37 4.49
CA ALA A 92 -25.87 -4.99 4.53
C ALA A 92 -24.77 -4.09 5.14
N PRO A 93 -24.75 -2.78 4.82
CA PRO A 93 -23.78 -1.84 5.39
C PRO A 93 -23.82 -1.85 6.94
N GLY A 94 -22.66 -2.05 7.57
CA GLY A 94 -22.52 -2.10 9.03
C GLY A 94 -22.59 -3.50 9.64
N GLU A 95 -22.96 -4.52 8.87
CA GLU A 95 -22.89 -5.92 9.30
C GLU A 95 -21.45 -6.44 9.20
N SER A 96 -21.06 -7.28 10.17
CA SER A 96 -19.75 -7.95 10.17
C SER A 96 -19.87 -9.38 9.68
N PHE A 97 -18.77 -9.95 9.18
CA PHE A 97 -18.72 -11.38 8.90
C PHE A 97 -19.10 -12.16 10.17
N PRO A 98 -19.97 -13.17 10.06
CA PRO A 98 -20.24 -14.05 11.19
C PRO A 98 -18.95 -14.74 11.62
N ASP A 99 -18.77 -14.97 12.92
CA ASP A 99 -17.52 -15.53 13.47
C ASP A 99 -17.16 -16.92 12.92
N SER A 100 -18.13 -17.64 12.32
CA SER A 100 -17.90 -18.89 11.60
C SER A 100 -17.21 -18.75 10.24
N LEU A 101 -17.12 -17.51 9.71
CA LEU A 101 -16.51 -17.20 8.41
C LEU A 101 -15.26 -16.32 8.54
N LYS A 102 -14.92 -15.89 9.75
CA LYS A 102 -13.64 -15.24 10.09
C LYS A 102 -12.53 -16.28 10.22
#